data_AF-A0A1S6QGH6-F1
#
_entry.id   AF-A0A1S6QGH6-F1
#
_cell.length_a   1.000
_cell.length_b   1.000
_cell.length_c   1.000
_cell.angle_alpha   90.00
_cell.angle_beta   90.00
_cell.angle_gamma   90.00
#
_symmetry.space_group_name_H-M   'P 1'
#
loop_
_entity.id
_entity.type
_entity.pdbx_description
1 polymer ?
#
loop_
_entity_poly.entity_id
_entity_poly.type
_entity_poly.pdbx_seq_one_letter_code
_entity_poly.pdbx_strand_id
1 'polypeptide(L)'
;MQPKFTTQQQRIIAQVKLGIGTRAEITAVNFSHSTNSSYWLLKVFPDQWLFLRIASHRNWLINAQEVEIDWQNWDEFAGLANKVATVFDSELKFKLTESDQAIIWIIRRLAKSGRVLMVKLPKVVDEAHKARAVDLVTEFPRYPLAITNRNNVNKLVLQVENDEFKRQVATLFGRNFLFSQFTVHSQLKLLPTNQWLNPIL
;
A
#
# COMPACT_ATOMS: atom_id res chain seq x y z
N MET A 1 -9.23 -15.68 -12.64
CA MET A 1 -8.64 -15.01 -13.81
C MET A 1 -7.62 -14.00 -13.31
N GLN A 2 -6.35 -14.13 -13.72
CA GLN A 2 -5.42 -13.00 -13.57
C GLN A 2 -5.95 -11.84 -14.43
N PRO A 3 -5.88 -10.58 -13.96
CA PRO A 3 -6.28 -9.45 -14.78
C PRO A 3 -5.44 -9.41 -16.06
N LYS A 4 -6.07 -9.23 -17.21
CA LYS A 4 -5.35 -8.97 -18.46
C LYS A 4 -4.76 -7.56 -18.37
N PHE A 5 -3.44 -7.48 -18.25
CA PHE A 5 -2.73 -6.20 -18.32
C PHE A 5 -2.82 -5.60 -19.72
N THR A 6 -2.94 -4.28 -19.80
CA THR A 6 -2.86 -3.55 -21.07
C THR A 6 -1.44 -3.60 -21.64
N THR A 7 -1.28 -3.28 -22.93
CA THR A 7 0.04 -3.22 -23.58
C THR A 7 1.00 -2.27 -22.85
N GLN A 8 0.51 -1.12 -22.39
CA GLN A 8 1.29 -0.15 -21.61
C GLN A 8 1.74 -0.76 -20.27
N GLN A 9 0.83 -1.39 -19.53
CA GLN A 9 1.14 -2.06 -18.26
C GLN A 9 2.16 -3.18 -18.44
N GLN A 10 2.06 -3.97 -19.51
CA GLN A 10 3.03 -5.01 -19.85
C GLN A 10 4.44 -4.44 -20.10
N ARG A 11 4.53 -3.27 -20.76
CA ARG A 11 5.80 -2.58 -20.97
C ARG A 11 6.41 -2.08 -19.67
N ILE A 12 5.60 -1.52 -18.77
CA ILE A 12 6.06 -1.11 -17.43
C ILE A 12 6.57 -2.34 -16.65
N ILE A 13 5.82 -3.46 -16.67
CA ILE A 13 6.26 -4.72 -16.06
C ILE A 13 7.62 -5.16 -16.62
N ALA A 14 7.81 -5.08 -17.94
CA ALA A 14 9.08 -5.44 -18.57
C ALA A 14 10.24 -4.54 -18.12
N GLN A 15 10.01 -3.22 -17.98
CA GLN A 15 11.02 -2.29 -17.48
C GLN A 15 11.38 -2.54 -16.01
N VAL A 16 10.37 -2.83 -15.17
CA VAL A 16 10.63 -3.19 -13.76
C VAL A 16 11.42 -4.48 -13.68
N LYS A 17 11.05 -5.52 -14.45
CA LYS A 17 11.82 -6.78 -14.53
C LYS A 17 13.27 -6.53 -14.96
N LEU A 18 13.49 -5.69 -15.96
CA LEU A 18 14.83 -5.35 -16.44
C LEU A 18 15.64 -4.63 -15.35
N GLY A 19 15.05 -3.68 -14.64
CA GLY A 19 15.73 -2.91 -13.60
C GLY A 19 16.07 -3.72 -12.34
N ILE A 20 15.19 -4.61 -11.89
CA ILE A 20 15.49 -5.48 -10.75
C ILE A 20 16.46 -6.62 -11.15
N GLY A 21 16.42 -7.06 -12.41
CA GLY A 21 17.23 -8.17 -12.91
C GLY A 21 16.88 -9.48 -12.20
N THR A 22 17.90 -10.24 -11.80
CA THR A 22 17.74 -11.49 -11.03
C THR A 22 17.74 -11.28 -9.51
N ARG A 23 17.81 -10.02 -9.05
CA ARG A 23 17.97 -9.68 -7.62
C ARG A 23 16.67 -9.77 -6.82
N ALA A 24 15.52 -9.85 -7.49
CA ALA A 24 14.22 -10.00 -6.86
C ALA A 24 13.20 -10.65 -7.81
N GLU A 25 12.14 -11.19 -7.21
CA GLU A 25 10.95 -11.67 -7.89
C GLU A 25 9.81 -10.64 -7.77
N ILE A 26 9.09 -10.38 -8.86
CA ILE A 26 7.82 -9.63 -8.80
C ILE A 26 6.73 -10.55 -8.30
N THR A 27 6.34 -10.37 -7.05
CA THR A 27 5.35 -11.24 -6.39
C THR A 27 3.92 -10.71 -6.55
N ALA A 28 3.76 -9.38 -6.58
CA ALA A 28 2.48 -8.73 -6.82
C ALA A 28 2.68 -7.42 -7.58
N VAL A 29 1.69 -7.09 -8.42
CA VAL A 29 1.59 -5.80 -9.08
C VAL A 29 0.15 -5.35 -9.10
N ASN A 30 -0.07 -4.06 -8.88
CA ASN A 30 -1.37 -3.45 -9.06
C ASN A 30 -1.23 -2.07 -9.71
N PHE A 31 -2.09 -1.79 -10.69
CA PHE A 31 -2.18 -0.53 -11.40
C PHE A 31 -3.44 0.18 -10.98
N SER A 32 -3.33 1.44 -10.59
CA SER A 32 -4.50 2.25 -10.27
C SER A 32 -5.34 2.47 -11.52
N HIS A 33 -6.66 2.28 -11.40
CA HIS A 33 -7.60 2.51 -12.50
C HIS A 33 -7.90 3.99 -12.75
N SER A 34 -7.68 4.85 -11.76
CA SER A 34 -8.10 6.25 -11.76
C SER A 34 -6.93 7.22 -11.71
N THR A 35 -5.70 6.73 -11.57
CA THR A 35 -4.50 7.56 -11.51
C THR A 35 -3.37 6.85 -12.23
N ASN A 36 -2.43 7.63 -12.76
CA ASN A 36 -1.17 7.16 -13.28
C ASN A 36 -0.26 6.76 -12.10
N SER A 37 -0.58 5.63 -11.45
CA SER A 37 0.23 5.01 -10.41
C SER A 37 0.18 3.48 -10.48
N SER A 38 1.30 2.87 -10.13
CA SER A 38 1.48 1.42 -10.03
C SER A 38 2.28 1.09 -8.78
N TYR A 39 2.00 -0.07 -8.22
CA TYR A 39 2.53 -0.52 -6.96
C TYR A 39 3.03 -1.95 -7.15
N TRP A 40 4.19 -2.24 -6.58
CA TRP A 40 4.91 -3.49 -6.78
C TRP A 40 5.35 -4.08 -5.45
N LEU A 41 5.13 -5.39 -5.29
CA LEU A 41 5.75 -6.18 -4.23
C LEU A 41 6.88 -6.98 -4.84
N LEU A 42 8.07 -6.76 -4.32
CA LEU A 42 9.27 -7.44 -4.75
C LEU A 42 9.79 -8.31 -3.62
N LYS A 43 10.02 -9.59 -3.91
CA LYS A 43 10.68 -10.52 -2.98
C LYS A 43 12.17 -10.53 -3.29
N VAL A 44 12.98 -9.98 -2.39
CA VAL A 44 14.44 -9.84 -2.56
C VAL A 44 15.14 -11.10 -2.06
N PHE A 45 14.76 -11.56 -0.87
CA PHE A 45 15.19 -12.82 -0.26
C PHE A 45 13.97 -13.55 0.31
N PRO A 46 14.09 -14.82 0.76
CA PRO A 46 12.95 -15.58 1.28
C PRO A 46 12.09 -14.86 2.33
N ASP A 47 12.71 -14.05 3.18
CA ASP A 47 12.09 -13.30 4.27
C ASP A 47 12.17 -11.77 4.12
N GLN A 48 12.72 -11.27 3.00
CA GLN A 48 12.95 -9.85 2.78
C GLN A 48 12.22 -9.32 1.54
N TRP A 49 11.53 -8.22 1.73
CA TRP A 49 10.59 -7.64 0.79
C TRP A 49 10.90 -6.17 0.51
N LEU A 50 10.48 -5.68 -0.64
CA LEU A 50 10.55 -4.28 -1.02
C LEU A 50 9.23 -3.85 -1.67
N PHE A 51 8.70 -2.71 -1.21
CA PHE A 51 7.61 -2.04 -1.91
C PHE A 51 8.18 -0.98 -2.83
N LEU A 52 7.74 -1.03 -4.09
CA LEU A 52 8.05 -0.03 -5.09
C LEU A 52 6.73 0.62 -5.55
N ARG A 53 6.72 1.94 -5.65
CA ARG A 53 5.65 2.74 -6.25
C ARG A 53 6.21 3.53 -7.41
N ILE A 54 5.53 3.46 -8.55
CA ILE A 54 5.83 4.27 -9.73
C ILE A 54 4.60 5.12 -9.99
N ALA A 55 4.74 6.45 -9.97
CA ALA A 55 3.60 7.35 -10.09
C ALA A 55 3.99 8.68 -10.75
N SER A 56 3.03 9.33 -11.40
CA SER A 56 3.17 10.71 -11.90
C SER A 56 2.89 11.78 -10.85
N HIS A 57 2.72 11.38 -9.59
CA HIS A 57 2.31 12.25 -8.50
C HIS A 57 2.89 11.75 -7.19
N ARG A 58 3.15 12.66 -6.26
CA ARG A 58 3.71 12.34 -4.96
C ARG A 58 2.78 11.46 -4.14
N ASN A 59 3.36 10.62 -3.29
CA ASN A 59 2.56 9.96 -2.26
C ASN A 59 2.00 11.01 -1.28
N TRP A 60 0.72 10.86 -0.96
CA TRP A 60 0.02 11.69 0.01
C TRP A 60 0.21 11.14 1.43
N LEU A 61 0.89 10.01 1.61
CA LEU A 61 1.28 9.45 2.90
C LEU A 61 2.76 9.81 3.18
N ILE A 62 3.00 10.57 4.25
CA ILE A 62 4.36 10.84 4.75
C ILE A 62 4.81 9.65 5.59
N ASN A 63 6.12 9.36 5.55
CA ASN A 63 6.75 8.23 6.21
C ASN A 63 6.27 6.86 5.70
N ALA A 64 5.81 6.82 4.44
CA ALA A 64 5.66 5.56 3.74
C ALA A 64 7.05 4.91 3.56
N GLN A 65 7.22 3.71 4.09
CA GLN A 65 8.36 2.82 3.93
C GLN A 65 8.25 2.10 2.58
N GLU A 66 8.28 2.88 1.51
CA GLU A 66 8.33 2.39 0.14
C GLU A 66 9.34 3.18 -0.67
N VAL A 67 9.79 2.56 -1.74
CA VAL A 67 10.61 3.24 -2.74
C VAL A 67 9.70 3.88 -3.78
N GLU A 68 9.86 5.19 -4.00
CA GLU A 68 9.06 5.94 -4.98
C GLU A 68 9.88 6.31 -6.21
N ILE A 69 9.32 6.04 -7.40
CA ILE A 69 9.79 6.57 -8.68
C ILE A 69 8.76 7.57 -9.18
N ASP A 70 9.17 8.84 -9.26
CA ASP A 70 8.44 9.85 -10.00
C ASP A 70 8.61 9.62 -11.51
N TRP A 71 7.50 9.24 -12.15
CA TRP A 71 7.39 8.94 -13.56
C TRP A 71 6.21 9.70 -14.17
N GLN A 72 6.50 10.88 -14.72
CA GLN A 72 5.49 11.80 -15.26
C GLN A 72 4.90 11.30 -16.59
N ASN A 73 5.72 10.72 -17.46
CA ASN A 73 5.31 10.30 -18.80
C ASN A 73 5.09 8.78 -18.88
N TRP A 74 3.83 8.34 -18.85
CA TRP A 74 3.46 6.91 -18.80
C TRP A 74 3.54 6.20 -20.16
N ASP A 75 3.75 6.95 -21.23
CA ASP A 75 3.93 6.42 -22.59
C ASP A 75 5.40 6.28 -22.98
N GLU A 76 6.30 6.82 -22.14
CA GLU A 76 7.74 6.71 -22.29
C GLU A 76 8.32 5.68 -21.32
N PHE A 77 9.17 4.80 -21.85
CA PHE A 77 9.76 3.69 -21.10
C PHE A 77 11.29 3.78 -21.02
N ALA A 78 11.90 4.67 -21.81
CA ALA A 78 13.34 4.83 -21.86
C ALA A 78 13.87 5.27 -20.49
N GLY A 79 14.84 4.53 -19.95
CA GLY A 79 15.45 4.84 -18.65
C GLY A 79 14.64 4.42 -17.43
N LEU A 80 13.41 3.90 -17.57
CA LEU A 80 12.63 3.40 -16.43
C LEU A 80 13.35 2.25 -15.73
N ALA A 81 13.90 1.29 -16.49
CA ALA A 81 14.69 0.20 -15.92
C ALA A 81 15.90 0.72 -15.11
N ASN A 82 16.59 1.77 -15.58
CA ASN A 82 17.72 2.35 -14.85
C ASN A 82 17.25 3.00 -13.54
N LYS A 83 16.15 3.76 -13.56
CA LYS A 83 15.57 4.31 -12.32
C LYS A 83 15.19 3.19 -11.34
N VAL A 84 14.55 2.13 -11.83
CA VAL A 84 14.22 0.95 -11.01
C VAL A 84 15.48 0.35 -10.41
N ALA A 85 16.55 0.18 -11.20
CA ALA A 85 17.81 -0.37 -10.73
C ALA A 85 18.43 0.48 -9.60
N THR A 86 18.46 1.81 -9.77
CA THR A 86 18.98 2.75 -8.75
C THR A 86 18.21 2.66 -7.45
N VAL A 87 16.87 2.69 -7.52
CA VAL A 87 16.07 2.74 -6.31
C VAL A 87 15.95 1.38 -5.62
N PHE A 88 16.20 0.28 -6.34
CA PHE A 88 16.24 -1.06 -5.78
C PHE A 88 17.35 -1.25 -4.75
N ASP A 89 18.43 -0.48 -4.85
CA ASP A 89 19.54 -0.49 -3.88
C ASP A 89 19.22 0.27 -2.58
N SER A 90 17.99 0.78 -2.43
CA SER A 90 17.49 1.42 -1.21
C SER A 90 17.51 0.49 0.02
N GLU A 91 17.73 1.09 1.19
CA GLU A 91 17.66 0.44 2.51
C GLU A 91 16.22 0.17 2.99
N LEU A 92 15.19 0.58 2.25
CA LEU A 92 13.77 0.40 2.62
C LEU A 92 13.24 -1.04 2.45
N LYS A 93 14.14 -2.02 2.38
CA LYS A 93 13.79 -3.44 2.38
C LYS A 93 13.38 -3.85 3.79
N PHE A 94 12.32 -4.62 3.92
CA PHE A 94 11.77 -4.98 5.24
C PHE A 94 11.57 -6.49 5.39
N LYS A 95 11.55 -6.94 6.65
CA LYS A 95 11.11 -8.28 7.04
C LYS A 95 9.83 -8.16 7.85
N LEU A 96 8.95 -9.15 7.73
CA LEU A 96 7.79 -9.22 8.60
C LEU A 96 8.19 -9.69 10.00
N THR A 97 7.81 -8.93 11.01
CA THR A 97 7.85 -9.37 12.40
C THR A 97 6.66 -10.29 12.69
N GLU A 98 6.70 -11.00 13.83
CA GLU A 98 5.56 -11.78 14.31
C GLU A 98 4.32 -10.90 14.53
N SER A 99 4.50 -9.68 15.04
CA SER A 99 3.42 -8.70 15.20
C SER A 99 2.79 -8.32 13.87
N ASP A 100 3.60 -8.12 12.83
CA ASP A 100 3.08 -7.82 11.49
C ASP A 100 2.24 -8.99 10.96
N GLN A 101 2.74 -10.23 11.10
CA GLN A 101 2.01 -11.43 10.68
C GLN A 101 0.69 -11.58 11.44
N ALA A 102 0.67 -11.30 12.75
CA ALA A 102 -0.54 -11.32 13.56
C ALA A 102 -1.56 -10.27 13.09
N ILE A 103 -1.12 -9.04 12.80
CA ILE A 103 -1.99 -7.98 12.27
C ILE A 103 -2.55 -8.36 10.91
N ILE A 104 -1.70 -8.86 10.00
CA ILE A 104 -2.13 -9.35 8.69
C ILE A 104 -3.19 -10.47 8.85
N TRP A 105 -2.98 -11.41 9.78
CA TRP A 105 -3.94 -12.46 10.09
C TRP A 105 -5.29 -11.89 10.57
N ILE A 106 -5.27 -10.91 11.49
CA ILE A 106 -6.47 -10.22 11.97
C ILE A 106 -7.20 -9.55 10.80
N ILE A 107 -6.49 -8.79 9.97
CA ILE A 107 -7.05 -8.08 8.81
C ILE A 107 -7.71 -9.09 7.84
N ARG A 108 -7.04 -10.22 7.56
CA ARG A 108 -7.61 -11.29 6.71
C ARG A 108 -8.86 -11.91 7.33
N ARG A 109 -8.86 -12.15 8.65
CA ARG A 109 -10.02 -12.73 9.35
C ARG A 109 -11.21 -11.78 9.34
N LEU A 110 -10.98 -10.49 9.55
CA LEU A 110 -12.00 -9.45 9.43
C LEU A 110 -12.60 -9.45 8.01
N ALA A 111 -11.75 -9.41 6.99
CA ALA A 111 -12.18 -9.38 5.59
C ALA A 111 -13.04 -10.59 5.19
N LYS A 112 -12.68 -11.80 5.64
CA LYS A 112 -13.48 -13.03 5.43
C LYS A 112 -14.87 -12.95 6.04
N SER A 113 -15.04 -12.15 7.10
CA SER A 113 -16.33 -11.94 7.78
C SER A 113 -17.08 -10.70 7.30
N GLY A 114 -16.65 -10.07 6.19
CA GLY A 114 -17.25 -8.85 5.66
C GLY A 114 -16.94 -7.61 6.50
N ARG A 115 -15.91 -7.65 7.35
CA ARG A 115 -15.46 -6.55 8.22
C ARG A 115 -14.11 -6.00 7.75
N VAL A 116 -13.80 -4.77 8.12
CA VAL A 116 -12.55 -4.09 7.79
C VAL A 116 -12.10 -3.23 8.96
N LEU A 117 -10.80 -2.98 9.06
CA LEU A 117 -10.32 -1.85 9.86
C LEU A 117 -10.62 -0.55 9.09
N MET A 118 -10.84 0.52 9.81
CA MET A 118 -11.19 1.82 9.27
C MET A 118 -10.56 2.90 10.13
N VAL A 119 -9.89 3.85 9.48
CA VAL A 119 -9.42 5.07 10.13
C VAL A 119 -10.37 6.20 9.76
N LYS A 120 -10.87 6.90 10.78
CA LYS A 120 -11.68 8.11 10.59
C LYS A 120 -10.74 9.31 10.46
N LEU A 121 -10.66 9.85 9.25
CA LEU A 121 -9.83 11.02 8.99
C LEU A 121 -10.50 12.28 9.58
N PRO A 122 -9.71 13.22 10.14
CA PRO A 122 -10.23 14.53 10.50
C PRO A 122 -10.82 15.23 9.27
N LYS A 123 -11.86 16.04 9.48
CA LYS A 123 -12.55 16.77 8.39
C LYS A 123 -11.60 17.57 7.51
N VAL A 124 -10.60 18.23 8.10
CA VAL A 124 -9.56 18.98 7.38
C VAL A 124 -8.70 18.11 6.45
N VAL A 125 -8.48 16.83 6.80
CA VAL A 125 -7.76 15.88 5.95
C VAL A 125 -8.68 15.34 4.86
N ASP A 126 -9.94 15.05 5.21
CA ASP A 126 -10.93 14.57 4.25
C ASP A 126 -11.26 15.60 3.16
N GLU A 127 -11.53 16.84 3.54
CA GLU A 127 -11.83 17.94 2.61
C GLU A 127 -10.65 18.24 1.68
N ALA A 128 -9.42 18.08 2.18
CA ALA A 128 -8.22 18.22 1.37
C ALA A 128 -7.95 16.99 0.48
N HIS A 129 -8.65 15.87 0.68
CA HIS A 129 -8.40 14.60 0.01
C HIS A 129 -6.88 14.27 -0.02
N LYS A 130 -6.34 13.94 -1.20
CA LYS A 130 -4.90 13.67 -1.41
C LYS A 130 -4.05 14.94 -1.56
N ALA A 131 -4.64 16.15 -1.51
CA ALA A 131 -3.89 17.40 -1.61
C ALA A 131 -3.19 17.77 -0.29
N ARG A 132 -3.62 17.19 0.83
CA ARG A 132 -2.89 17.24 2.09
C ARG A 132 -2.23 15.89 2.35
N ALA A 133 -0.96 15.95 2.72
CA ALA A 133 -0.24 14.76 3.12
C ALA A 133 -0.58 14.36 4.58
N VAL A 134 -0.68 13.05 4.83
CA VAL A 134 -0.96 12.46 6.15
C VAL A 134 0.28 11.74 6.65
N ASP A 135 0.74 12.08 7.85
CA ASP A 135 1.88 11.41 8.47
C ASP A 135 1.47 10.11 9.16
N LEU A 136 1.99 8.99 8.67
CA LEU A 136 1.72 7.67 9.21
C LEU A 136 2.31 7.43 10.61
N VAL A 137 3.33 8.20 11.00
CA VAL A 137 3.99 8.07 12.31
C VAL A 137 3.35 8.99 13.33
N THR A 138 3.10 10.26 12.97
CA THR A 138 2.69 11.28 13.94
C THR A 138 1.19 11.56 13.95
N GLU A 139 0.52 11.47 12.81
CA GLU A 139 -0.91 11.78 12.69
C GLU A 139 -1.79 10.53 12.77
N PHE A 140 -1.46 9.49 12.00
CA PHE A 140 -2.30 8.28 11.88
C PHE A 140 -2.62 7.61 13.23
N PRO A 141 -1.66 7.43 14.17
CA PRO A 141 -1.97 6.81 15.46
C PRO A 141 -2.93 7.63 16.34
N ARG A 142 -3.11 8.92 16.04
CA ARG A 142 -4.05 9.81 16.75
C ARG A 142 -5.46 9.72 16.21
N TYR A 143 -5.64 9.15 15.02
CA TYR A 143 -6.95 9.05 14.39
C TYR A 143 -7.72 7.85 14.94
N PRO A 144 -9.05 7.98 15.13
CA PRO A 144 -9.87 6.86 15.57
C PRO A 144 -9.75 5.68 14.60
N LEU A 145 -9.32 4.54 15.13
CA LEU A 145 -9.29 3.26 14.43
C LEU A 145 -10.49 2.43 14.89
N ALA A 146 -11.27 1.91 13.95
CA ALA A 146 -12.42 1.08 14.27
C ALA A 146 -12.51 -0.14 13.34
N ILE A 147 -13.19 -1.18 13.81
CA ILE A 147 -13.65 -2.28 12.97
C ILE A 147 -15.07 -1.96 12.51
N THR A 148 -15.29 -1.97 11.19
CA THR A 148 -16.60 -1.72 10.59
C THR A 148 -17.01 -2.75 9.53
N ASN A 149 -18.29 -2.74 9.14
CA ASN A 149 -18.76 -3.52 7.99
C ASN A 149 -18.21 -2.92 6.68
N ARG A 150 -17.66 -3.78 5.82
CA ARG A 150 -17.04 -3.40 4.55
C ARG A 150 -17.99 -2.64 3.63
N ASN A 151 -19.26 -3.03 3.60
CA ASN A 151 -20.27 -2.53 2.65
C ASN A 151 -21.12 -1.40 3.23
N ASN A 152 -21.18 -1.28 4.55
CA ASN A 152 -21.89 -0.19 5.22
C ASN A 152 -21.12 0.24 6.47
N VAL A 153 -20.35 1.32 6.32
CA VAL A 153 -19.45 1.86 7.36
C VAL A 153 -20.16 2.34 8.62
N ASN A 154 -21.47 2.64 8.52
CA ASN A 154 -22.30 3.03 9.64
C ASN A 154 -22.82 1.81 10.43
N LYS A 155 -22.62 0.59 9.91
CA LYS A 155 -23.09 -0.66 10.52
C LYS A 155 -21.95 -1.33 11.27
N LEU A 156 -22.11 -1.43 12.60
CA LEU A 156 -21.17 -2.03 13.56
C LEU A 156 -19.83 -1.29 13.58
N VAL A 157 -19.66 -0.32 14.47
CA VAL A 157 -18.39 0.38 14.68
C VAL A 157 -17.84 -0.02 16.04
N LEU A 158 -16.81 -0.86 16.06
CA LEU A 158 -16.07 -1.20 17.28
C LEU A 158 -14.79 -0.39 17.30
N GLN A 159 -14.69 0.57 18.23
CA GLN A 159 -13.47 1.34 18.41
C GLN A 159 -12.34 0.42 18.90
N VAL A 160 -11.15 0.65 18.36
CA VAL A 160 -9.93 -0.03 18.78
C VAL A 160 -9.21 0.90 19.73
N GLU A 161 -9.21 0.58 21.02
CA GLU A 161 -8.62 1.45 22.05
C GLU A 161 -7.13 1.17 22.31
N ASN A 162 -6.61 0.05 21.82
CA ASN A 162 -5.21 -0.33 22.06
C ASN A 162 -4.26 0.50 21.20
N ASP A 163 -3.54 1.44 21.84
CA ASP A 163 -2.63 2.35 21.15
C ASP A 163 -1.40 1.67 20.55
N GLU A 164 -0.91 0.59 21.16
CA GLU A 164 0.19 -0.18 20.60
C GLU A 164 -0.25 -0.86 19.29
N PHE A 165 -1.44 -1.46 19.28
CA PHE A 165 -2.02 -2.00 18.07
C PHE A 165 -2.23 -0.93 16.99
N LYS A 166 -2.71 0.27 17.35
CA LYS A 166 -2.81 1.40 16.40
C LYS A 166 -1.45 1.76 15.79
N ARG A 167 -0.38 1.82 16.60
CA ARG A 167 0.99 2.10 16.12
C ARG A 167 1.52 1.01 15.21
N GLN A 168 1.31 -0.26 15.55
CA GLN A 168 1.77 -1.37 14.72
C GLN A 168 0.99 -1.45 13.40
N VAL A 169 -0.32 -1.18 13.43
CA VAL A 169 -1.13 -0.98 12.23
C VAL A 169 -0.53 0.17 11.42
N ALA A 170 -0.29 1.35 12.01
CA ALA A 170 0.29 2.48 11.28
C ALA A 170 1.65 2.14 10.63
N THR A 171 2.51 1.38 11.33
CA THR A 171 3.81 0.92 10.84
C THR A 171 3.66 -0.04 9.66
N LEU A 172 2.77 -1.03 9.76
CA LEU A 172 2.48 -1.97 8.69
C LEU A 172 1.92 -1.24 7.45
N PHE A 173 1.14 -0.18 7.65
CA PHE A 173 0.62 0.67 6.57
C PHE A 173 1.70 1.59 5.99
N GLY A 174 2.64 2.01 6.83
CA GLY A 174 3.89 2.66 6.44
C GLY A 174 4.57 1.92 5.31
N ARG A 175 4.72 0.61 5.44
CA ARG A 175 5.31 -0.25 4.40
C ARG A 175 4.46 -0.38 3.13
N ASN A 176 3.44 0.44 2.94
CA ASN A 176 2.54 0.43 1.79
C ASN A 176 1.90 -0.93 1.48
N PHE A 177 1.52 -1.67 2.54
CA PHE A 177 0.80 -2.93 2.38
C PHE A 177 -0.58 -2.77 1.73
N LEU A 178 -1.13 -1.56 1.62
CA LEU A 178 -2.54 -1.37 1.36
C LEU A 178 -2.85 -0.18 0.45
N PHE A 179 -3.60 -0.51 -0.60
CA PHE A 179 -4.44 0.45 -1.31
C PHE A 179 -5.51 0.96 -0.36
N SER A 180 -5.25 2.08 0.25
CA SER A 180 -6.26 2.80 0.99
C SER A 180 -7.29 3.37 -0.02
N GLN A 181 -8.50 2.82 -0.01
CA GLN A 181 -9.60 3.45 -0.73
C GLN A 181 -10.19 4.51 0.19
N PHE A 182 -10.07 5.77 -0.22
CA PHE A 182 -10.97 6.81 0.27
C PHE A 182 -12.38 6.38 -0.10
N THR A 183 -13.23 6.18 0.89
CA THR A 183 -14.66 6.08 0.64
C THR A 183 -15.30 7.43 0.86
N VAL A 184 -16.43 7.65 0.20
CA VAL A 184 -17.34 8.76 0.53
C VAL A 184 -17.52 8.76 2.06
N HIS A 185 -17.39 9.93 2.71
CA HIS A 185 -17.49 10.17 4.17
C HIS A 185 -16.20 10.13 5.03
N SER A 186 -15.06 10.70 4.61
CA SER A 186 -13.90 10.90 5.52
C SER A 186 -13.26 9.63 6.08
N GLN A 187 -13.38 8.52 5.37
CA GLN A 187 -12.99 7.22 5.90
C GLN A 187 -11.97 6.52 5.01
N LEU A 188 -10.89 6.10 5.65
CA LEU A 188 -9.86 5.29 5.04
C LEU A 188 -10.14 3.82 5.36
N LYS A 189 -10.67 3.08 4.38
CA LYS A 189 -10.83 1.63 4.53
C LYS A 189 -9.48 0.96 4.38
N LEU A 190 -9.12 0.24 5.42
CA LEU A 190 -7.90 -0.52 5.51
C LEU A 190 -8.12 -1.89 4.89
N LEU A 191 -8.15 -1.93 3.55
CA LEU A 191 -8.51 -3.13 2.81
C LEU A 191 -7.29 -3.98 2.48
N PRO A 192 -7.23 -5.24 2.96
CA PRO A 192 -6.27 -6.19 2.44
C PRO A 192 -6.58 -6.40 0.97
N THR A 193 -5.74 -5.85 0.09
CA THR A 193 -5.80 -6.29 -1.29
C THR A 193 -5.16 -7.67 -1.31
N ASN A 194 -5.97 -8.72 -1.56
CA ASN A 194 -5.54 -10.12 -1.55
C ASN A 194 -4.29 -10.37 -2.42
N GLN A 195 -4.04 -9.50 -3.41
CA GLN A 195 -2.83 -9.47 -4.23
C GLN A 195 -1.55 -9.32 -3.41
N TRP A 196 -1.58 -8.71 -2.23
CA TRP A 196 -0.40 -8.39 -1.41
C TRP A 196 -0.25 -9.31 -0.21
N LEU A 197 -1.35 -9.62 0.46
CA LEU A 197 -1.28 -10.41 1.69
C LEU A 197 -1.10 -11.90 1.44
N ASN A 198 -1.62 -12.43 0.33
CA ASN A 198 -1.49 -13.87 0.05
C ASN A 198 -0.08 -14.29 -0.33
N PRO A 199 0.72 -13.49 -1.05
CA PRO A 199 2.09 -13.91 -1.35
C PRO A 199 3.09 -13.70 -0.22
N ILE A 200 2.76 -12.83 0.73
CA ILE A 200 3.63 -12.52 1.88
C ILE A 200 3.48 -13.54 3.01
N LEU A 201 2.28 -14.12 3.19
CA LEU A 201 1.96 -15.17 4.16
C LEU A 201 2.14 -16.57 3.57
#